data_AF-K2MVX5-F1
#
_entry.id   AF-K2MVX5-F1
#
_cell.length_a   1.000
_cell.length_b   1.000
_cell.length_c   1.000
_cell.angle_alpha   90.00
_cell.angle_beta   90.00
_cell.angle_gamma   90.00
#
_symmetry.space_group_name_H-M   'P 1'
#
loop_
_entity.id
_entity.type
_entity.pdbx_description
1 polymer ?
#
loop_
_entity_poly.entity_id
_entity_poly.type
_entity_poly.pdbx_seq_one_letter_code
_entity_poly.pdbx_strand_id
1 'polypeptide(L)'
;MFHWRLIVFVILLLQSLHHHCAYIHTYIYIYIYIYTFGFGMYREKLLSFLLLLGLLVCVAASPAHGRRRKASSLEHIEWDERMGRPIDEDDPVIKSMPNPEVPELYLPLKCSACGAIVEHAIHLLKPVIEDHLERKKRAVEGGNKTIEDFHPKEFEIVDALEQLCQDVSLLYGLEMNDARVASVFFTKSKMIRRVLGTWMPSFLISTCEELLDEQEEELVSAIFTAAEENAKQHPTIRVRQMICTKWQRSSGGCDKNGMPIDPRVEDSPDL
;
A
#
# COMPACT_ATOMS: atom_id res chain seq x y z
N MET A 1 -14.35 -17.85 -8.07
CA MET A 1 -14.62 -17.09 -9.32
C MET A 1 -13.36 -16.43 -9.92
N PHE A 2 -12.14 -16.75 -9.45
CA PHE A 2 -10.88 -16.06 -9.85
C PHE A 2 -10.11 -16.70 -11.02
N HIS A 3 -10.41 -17.94 -11.44
CA HIS A 3 -9.63 -18.61 -12.48
C HIS A 3 -9.86 -18.09 -13.91
N TRP A 4 -10.99 -17.45 -14.19
CA TRP A 4 -11.29 -17.02 -15.56
C TRP A 4 -10.54 -15.74 -15.97
N ARG A 5 -10.28 -14.84 -15.02
CA ARG A 5 -9.52 -13.59 -15.27
C ARG A 5 -8.05 -13.85 -15.58
N LEU A 6 -7.44 -14.85 -14.93
CA LEU A 6 -6.05 -15.24 -15.18
C LEU A 6 -5.86 -15.82 -16.59
N ILE A 7 -6.83 -16.63 -17.06
CA ILE A 7 -6.78 -17.24 -18.40
C ILE A 7 -6.93 -16.17 -19.48
N VAL A 8 -7.85 -15.22 -19.31
CA VAL A 8 -8.03 -14.11 -20.26
C VAL A 8 -6.78 -13.23 -20.31
N PHE A 9 -6.13 -12.97 -19.17
CA PHE A 9 -4.91 -12.18 -19.11
C PHE A 9 -3.72 -12.87 -19.82
N VAL A 10 -3.57 -14.19 -19.63
CA VAL A 10 -2.52 -14.97 -20.32
C VAL A 10 -2.76 -15.03 -21.83
N ILE A 11 -4.03 -15.13 -22.28
CA ILE A 11 -4.37 -15.12 -23.72
C ILE A 11 -4.08 -13.75 -24.34
N LEU A 12 -4.41 -12.65 -23.64
CA LEU A 12 -4.14 -11.29 -24.12
C LEU A 12 -2.63 -10.98 -24.15
N LEU A 13 -1.86 -11.48 -23.17
CA LEU A 13 -0.40 -11.39 -23.18
C LEU A 13 0.21 -12.16 -24.36
N LEU A 14 -0.28 -13.36 -24.64
CA LEU A 14 0.17 -14.17 -25.77
C LEU A 14 -0.20 -13.54 -27.13
N GLN A 15 -1.36 -12.88 -27.24
CA GLN A 15 -1.76 -12.15 -28.45
C GLN A 15 -0.95 -10.86 -28.68
N SER A 16 -0.62 -10.14 -27.62
CA SER A 16 0.24 -8.94 -27.68
C SER A 16 1.68 -9.29 -28.08
N LEU A 17 2.22 -10.39 -27.57
CA LEU A 17 3.52 -10.94 -27.97
C LEU A 17 3.55 -11.37 -29.46
N HIS A 18 2.43 -11.87 -30.00
CA HIS A 18 2.36 -12.28 -31.40
C HIS A 18 2.40 -11.08 -32.38
N HIS A 19 1.82 -9.93 -32.01
CA HIS A 19 1.82 -8.74 -32.88
C HIS A 19 3.19 -8.04 -32.95
N HIS A 20 3.97 -8.08 -31.88
CA HIS A 20 5.34 -7.55 -31.90
C HIS A 20 6.36 -8.48 -32.56
N CYS A 21 6.07 -9.79 -32.65
CA CYS A 21 6.98 -10.76 -33.28
C CYS A 21 6.88 -10.79 -34.82
N ALA A 22 5.71 -10.42 -35.38
CA ALA A 22 5.52 -10.36 -36.83
C ALA A 22 6.37 -9.26 -37.52
N TYR A 23 6.67 -8.17 -36.82
CA TYR A 23 7.48 -7.07 -37.35
C TYR A 23 8.99 -7.37 -37.34
N ILE A 24 9.43 -8.21 -36.41
CA ILE A 24 10.84 -8.64 -36.27
C ILE A 24 11.17 -9.73 -37.29
N HIS A 25 10.20 -10.61 -37.61
CA HIS A 25 10.39 -11.68 -38.60
C HIS A 25 10.67 -11.16 -40.03
N THR A 26 10.03 -10.06 -40.46
CA THR A 26 10.27 -9.48 -41.79
C THR A 26 11.64 -8.83 -41.91
N TYR A 27 12.14 -8.18 -40.85
CA TYR A 27 13.48 -7.59 -40.84
C TYR A 27 14.58 -8.66 -40.85
N ILE A 28 14.39 -9.76 -40.11
CA ILE A 28 15.33 -10.87 -40.07
C ILE A 28 15.40 -11.59 -41.43
N TYR A 29 14.27 -11.79 -42.12
CA TYR A 29 14.26 -12.42 -43.43
C TYR A 29 14.96 -11.58 -44.52
N ILE A 30 14.82 -10.25 -44.49
CA ILE A 30 15.52 -9.36 -45.42
C ILE A 30 17.03 -9.37 -45.14
N TYR A 31 17.44 -9.40 -43.87
CA TYR A 31 18.84 -9.45 -43.49
C TYR A 31 19.52 -10.78 -43.86
N ILE A 32 18.81 -11.90 -43.72
CA ILE A 32 19.32 -13.23 -44.11
C ILE A 32 19.45 -13.35 -45.64
N TYR A 33 18.52 -12.79 -46.41
CA TYR A 33 18.53 -12.89 -47.88
C TYR A 33 19.68 -12.09 -48.53
N ILE A 34 20.06 -10.95 -47.93
CA ILE A 34 21.19 -10.13 -48.40
C ILE A 34 22.54 -10.78 -48.03
N TYR A 35 22.60 -11.55 -46.93
CA TYR A 35 23.84 -12.17 -46.45
C TYR A 35 24.20 -13.52 -47.09
N THR A 36 23.30 -14.13 -47.88
CA THR A 36 23.57 -15.42 -48.52
C THR A 36 24.32 -15.34 -49.86
N PHE A 37 24.59 -14.15 -50.41
CA PHE A 37 25.14 -14.02 -51.77
C PHE A 37 26.59 -13.52 -51.89
N GLY A 38 27.35 -13.39 -50.81
CA GLY A 38 28.76 -13.03 -50.95
C GLY A 38 29.59 -13.17 -49.68
N PHE A 39 30.81 -13.67 -49.86
CA PHE A 39 31.90 -13.76 -48.89
C PHE A 39 31.88 -14.95 -47.92
N GLY A 40 32.48 -16.04 -48.39
CA GLY A 40 33.04 -17.08 -47.54
C GLY A 40 34.30 -16.60 -46.79
N MET A 41 34.54 -17.25 -45.64
CA MET A 41 35.78 -17.31 -44.85
C MET A 41 36.06 -16.36 -43.68
N TYR A 42 35.19 -15.42 -43.30
CA TYR A 42 35.32 -14.66 -42.02
C TYR A 42 34.11 -14.82 -41.07
N ARG A 43 33.38 -15.92 -41.21
CA ARG A 43 31.95 -16.00 -40.88
C ARG A 43 31.63 -16.28 -39.40
N GLU A 44 32.45 -17.06 -38.69
CA GLU A 44 32.08 -17.50 -37.33
C GLU A 44 32.33 -16.44 -36.26
N LYS A 45 33.45 -15.70 -36.36
CA LYS A 45 33.78 -14.65 -35.39
C LYS A 45 32.86 -13.42 -35.51
N LEU A 46 32.44 -13.10 -36.72
CA LEU A 46 31.60 -11.93 -36.99
C LEU A 46 30.14 -12.17 -36.57
N LEU A 47 29.63 -13.39 -36.76
CA LEU A 47 28.31 -13.80 -36.23
C LEU A 47 28.28 -13.82 -34.71
N SER A 48 29.33 -14.34 -34.06
CA SER A 48 29.44 -14.34 -32.59
C SER A 48 29.49 -12.92 -32.03
N PHE A 49 30.24 -12.02 -32.69
CA PHE A 49 30.33 -10.61 -32.30
C PHE A 49 29.00 -9.86 -32.48
N LEU A 50 28.28 -10.09 -33.59
CA LEU A 50 26.97 -9.50 -33.83
C LEU A 50 25.89 -10.03 -32.87
N LEU A 51 25.94 -11.31 -32.50
CA LEU A 51 25.07 -11.88 -31.47
C LEU A 51 25.33 -11.27 -30.09
N LEU A 52 26.60 -11.05 -29.73
CA LEU A 52 26.99 -10.36 -28.50
C LEU A 52 26.51 -8.90 -28.48
N LEU A 53 26.64 -8.19 -29.61
CA LEU A 53 26.13 -6.82 -29.77
C LEU A 53 24.60 -6.76 -29.69
N GLY A 54 23.90 -7.72 -30.31
CA GLY A 54 22.44 -7.83 -30.20
C GLY A 54 21.98 -8.05 -28.76
N LEU A 55 22.65 -8.93 -28.03
CA LEU A 55 22.41 -9.18 -26.59
C LEU A 55 22.67 -7.92 -25.75
N LEU A 56 23.77 -7.20 -26.00
CA LEU A 56 24.11 -5.96 -25.30
C LEU A 56 23.10 -4.84 -25.56
N VAL A 57 22.60 -4.72 -26.80
CA VAL A 57 21.58 -3.72 -27.16
C VAL A 57 20.22 -4.09 -26.55
N CYS A 58 19.85 -5.37 -26.44
CA CYS A 58 18.63 -5.78 -25.72
C CYS A 58 18.69 -5.50 -24.20
N VAL A 59 19.87 -5.59 -23.60
CA VAL A 59 20.08 -5.19 -22.19
C VAL A 59 20.04 -3.67 -22.03
N ALA A 60 20.58 -2.90 -22.98
CA ALA A 60 20.58 -1.43 -22.91
C ALA A 60 19.24 -0.78 -23.32
N ALA A 61 18.47 -1.41 -24.20
CA ALA A 61 17.20 -0.89 -24.72
C ALA A 61 15.97 -1.36 -23.92
N SER A 62 16.15 -2.18 -22.88
CA SER A 62 15.08 -2.52 -21.95
C SER A 62 14.87 -1.36 -20.96
N PRO A 63 13.81 -0.53 -21.08
CA PRO A 63 13.51 0.49 -20.09
C PRO A 63 12.96 -0.16 -18.80
N ALA A 64 12.82 -1.48 -18.77
CA ALA A 64 12.20 -2.26 -17.71
C ALA A 64 13.10 -2.53 -16.49
N HIS A 65 14.32 -1.99 -16.42
CA HIS A 65 15.22 -2.16 -15.27
C HIS A 65 15.61 -0.86 -14.56
N GLY A 66 15.00 0.27 -14.93
CA GLY A 66 15.34 1.60 -14.43
C GLY A 66 14.57 2.09 -13.19
N ARG A 67 13.90 1.22 -12.44
CA ARG A 67 13.51 1.50 -11.04
C ARG A 67 13.15 0.17 -10.39
N ARG A 68 14.16 -0.66 -10.15
CA ARG A 68 14.11 -1.57 -9.00
C ARG A 68 14.05 -0.64 -7.79
N ARG A 69 12.86 -0.09 -7.51
CA ARG A 69 12.53 0.44 -6.19
C ARG A 69 13.02 -0.64 -5.28
N LYS A 70 13.89 -0.28 -4.33
CA LYS A 70 14.07 -1.09 -3.15
C LYS A 70 12.64 -1.40 -2.72
N ALA A 71 12.16 -2.62 -2.97
CA ALA A 71 11.25 -3.26 -2.06
C ALA A 71 11.89 -2.93 -0.72
N SER A 72 11.19 -2.14 0.10
CA SER A 72 11.61 -1.84 1.45
C SER A 72 11.92 -3.20 2.06
N SER A 73 13.20 -3.56 2.02
CA SER A 73 13.70 -4.79 2.59
C SER A 73 13.48 -4.53 4.05
N LEU A 74 12.35 -4.98 4.58
CA LEU A 74 11.98 -5.10 5.99
C LEU A 74 13.11 -4.57 6.86
N GLU A 75 13.24 -3.23 6.92
CA GLU A 75 14.53 -2.59 7.23
C GLU A 75 14.59 -2.56 8.74
N HIS A 76 14.86 -3.72 9.34
CA HIS A 76 14.61 -4.04 10.73
C HIS A 76 13.20 -3.57 11.16
N ILE A 77 12.24 -4.49 11.30
CA ILE A 77 11.27 -4.33 12.39
C ILE A 77 12.13 -4.36 13.66
N GLU A 78 12.67 -3.20 14.02
CA GLU A 78 13.33 -2.92 15.28
C GLU A 78 12.18 -3.00 16.29
N TRP A 79 11.89 -4.23 16.71
CA TRP A 79 11.08 -4.53 17.85
C TRP A 79 11.69 -3.71 19.00
N ASP A 80 11.04 -2.59 19.28
CA ASP A 80 11.47 -1.67 20.32
C ASP A 80 11.66 -2.49 21.60
N GLU A 81 12.84 -2.40 22.23
CA GLU A 81 13.13 -3.11 23.48
C GLU A 81 12.10 -2.75 24.58
N ARG A 82 11.35 -1.64 24.44
CA ARG A 82 10.20 -1.29 25.29
C ARG A 82 8.92 -2.08 25.02
N MET A 83 8.75 -2.68 23.83
CA MET A 83 7.69 -3.65 23.56
C MET A 83 8.04 -5.06 24.05
N GLY A 84 9.31 -5.30 24.38
CA GLY A 84 9.87 -6.64 24.63
C GLY A 84 9.71 -7.19 26.04
N ARG A 85 9.01 -6.51 26.96
CA ARG A 85 8.64 -7.14 28.24
C ARG A 85 7.16 -7.50 28.19
N PRO A 86 6.83 -8.81 28.18
CA PRO A 86 5.47 -9.25 28.46
C PRO A 86 5.02 -8.57 29.74
N ILE A 87 3.93 -7.82 29.67
CA ILE A 87 3.32 -7.25 30.86
C ILE A 87 2.72 -8.44 31.62
N ASP A 88 2.97 -8.50 32.93
CA ASP A 88 2.42 -9.54 33.78
C ASP A 88 0.89 -9.54 33.68
N GLU A 89 0.26 -10.71 33.65
CA GLU A 89 -1.21 -10.83 33.63
C GLU A 89 -1.85 -10.13 34.84
N ASP A 90 -1.10 -10.05 35.94
CA ASP A 90 -1.52 -9.36 37.15
C ASP A 90 -1.32 -7.85 37.15
N ASP A 91 -0.65 -7.29 36.13
CA ASP A 91 -0.39 -5.86 36.01
C ASP A 91 -1.72 -5.08 35.91
N PRO A 92 -1.88 -3.98 36.68
CA PRO A 92 -3.09 -3.15 36.62
C PRO A 92 -3.39 -2.60 35.21
N VAL A 93 -2.39 -2.48 34.34
CA VAL A 93 -2.58 -2.11 32.93
C VAL A 93 -3.39 -3.18 32.20
N ILE A 94 -3.06 -4.47 32.37
CA ILE A 94 -3.78 -5.57 31.71
C ILE A 94 -5.24 -5.62 32.17
N LYS A 95 -5.47 -5.45 33.47
CA LYS A 95 -6.81 -5.45 34.08
C LYS A 95 -7.69 -4.27 33.66
N SER A 96 -7.10 -3.19 33.17
CA SER A 96 -7.80 -1.98 32.72
C SER A 96 -7.76 -1.78 31.21
N MET A 97 -7.21 -2.73 30.45
CA MET A 97 -7.27 -2.70 29.00
C MET A 97 -8.73 -2.72 28.53
N PRO A 98 -9.09 -1.94 27.51
CA PRO A 98 -10.40 -2.05 26.91
C PRO A 98 -10.58 -3.46 26.32
N ASN A 99 -11.76 -4.05 26.54
CA ASN A 99 -12.12 -5.34 25.98
C ASN A 99 -13.01 -5.13 24.75
N PRO A 100 -12.61 -5.60 23.55
CA PRO A 100 -13.44 -5.47 22.35
C PRO A 100 -14.76 -6.25 22.42
N GLU A 101 -14.93 -7.19 23.36
CA GLU A 101 -16.19 -7.90 23.57
C GLU A 101 -17.24 -7.03 24.29
N VAL A 102 -16.84 -5.91 24.88
CA VAL A 102 -17.74 -4.93 25.50
C VAL A 102 -18.34 -4.05 24.40
N PRO A 103 -19.68 -4.07 24.19
CA PRO A 103 -20.32 -3.38 23.08
C PRO A 103 -20.02 -1.89 22.99
N GLU A 104 -19.91 -1.21 24.14
CA GLU A 104 -19.64 0.22 24.24
C GLU A 104 -18.23 0.58 23.73
N LEU A 105 -17.27 -0.35 23.80
CA LEU A 105 -15.88 -0.13 23.39
C LEU A 105 -15.57 -0.70 22.01
N TYR A 106 -16.37 -1.66 21.53
CA TYR A 106 -16.15 -2.31 20.23
C TYR A 106 -16.11 -1.31 19.07
N LEU A 107 -17.13 -0.46 18.94
CA LEU A 107 -17.22 0.50 17.84
C LEU A 107 -16.12 1.60 17.91
N PRO A 108 -15.82 2.20 19.08
CA PRO A 108 -14.66 3.07 19.22
C PRO A 108 -13.35 2.40 18.81
N LEU A 109 -13.10 1.16 19.24
CA LEU A 109 -11.91 0.41 18.86
C LEU A 109 -11.87 0.13 17.35
N LYS A 110 -13.00 -0.18 16.71
CA LYS A 110 -13.12 -0.31 15.24
C LYS A 110 -12.80 1.01 14.53
N CYS A 111 -13.31 2.13 15.02
CA CYS A 111 -13.00 3.46 14.48
C CYS A 111 -11.50 3.76 14.54
N SER A 112 -10.91 3.47 15.70
CA SER A 112 -9.48 3.64 15.96
C SER A 112 -8.61 2.78 15.05
N ALA A 113 -8.98 1.50 14.89
CA ALA A 113 -8.34 0.56 14.00
C ALA A 113 -8.43 1.00 12.53
N CYS A 114 -9.61 1.44 12.05
CA CYS A 114 -9.75 2.06 10.72
C CYS A 114 -8.76 3.21 10.53
N GLY A 115 -8.62 4.05 11.55
CA GLY A 115 -7.65 5.13 11.57
C GLY A 115 -6.18 4.69 11.44
N ALA A 116 -5.80 3.64 12.16
CA ALA A 116 -4.47 3.04 12.08
C ALA A 116 -4.19 2.45 10.68
N ILE A 117 -5.18 1.77 10.10
CA ILE A 117 -5.10 1.21 8.75
C ILE A 117 -4.94 2.34 7.72
N VAL A 118 -5.74 3.39 7.80
CA VAL A 118 -5.63 4.58 6.93
C VAL A 118 -4.24 5.21 7.02
N GLU A 119 -3.73 5.44 8.23
CA GLU A 119 -2.40 6.02 8.42
C GLU A 119 -1.30 5.15 7.82
N HIS A 120 -1.39 3.83 8.02
CA HIS A 120 -0.40 2.91 7.50
C HIS A 120 -0.52 2.74 5.96
N ALA A 121 -1.72 2.71 5.40
CA ALA A 121 -1.94 2.69 3.96
C ALA A 121 -1.35 3.93 3.27
N ILE A 122 -1.55 5.13 3.83
CA ILE A 122 -0.91 6.36 3.34
C ILE A 122 0.62 6.24 3.37
N HIS A 123 1.17 5.65 4.44
CA HIS A 123 2.61 5.43 4.54
C HIS A 123 3.15 4.51 3.44
N LEU A 124 2.49 3.37 3.20
CA LEU A 124 2.88 2.41 2.16
C LEU A 124 2.70 2.97 0.74
N LEU A 125 1.64 3.74 0.50
CA LEU A 125 1.33 4.34 -0.80
C LEU A 125 2.12 5.62 -1.09
N LYS A 126 2.80 6.21 -0.10
CA LYS A 126 3.60 7.44 -0.27
C LYS A 126 4.48 7.45 -1.54
N PRO A 127 5.32 6.45 -1.84
CA PRO A 127 6.12 6.45 -3.06
C PRO A 127 5.27 6.34 -4.34
N VAL A 128 4.11 5.68 -4.29
CA VAL A 128 3.17 5.61 -5.42
C VAL A 128 2.51 6.97 -5.66
N ILE A 129 2.10 7.63 -4.58
CA ILE A 129 1.54 8.99 -4.59
C ILE A 129 2.54 9.99 -5.17
N GLU A 130 3.78 10.00 -4.69
CA GLU A 130 4.82 10.92 -5.18
C GLU A 130 5.08 10.75 -6.68
N ASP A 131 5.24 9.51 -7.15
CA ASP A 131 5.44 9.23 -8.58
C ASP A 131 4.20 9.58 -9.41
N HIS A 132 2.99 9.35 -8.89
CA HIS A 132 1.73 9.74 -9.54
C HIS A 132 1.63 11.25 -9.72
N LEU A 133 1.85 12.01 -8.66
CA LEU A 133 1.81 13.48 -8.69
C LEU A 133 2.86 14.04 -9.64
N GLU A 134 4.05 13.43 -9.69
CA GLU A 134 5.10 13.83 -10.62
C GLU A 134 4.73 13.55 -12.09
N ARG A 135 4.18 12.35 -12.39
CA ARG A 135 3.67 12.01 -13.73
C ARG A 135 2.57 13.00 -14.16
N LYS A 136 1.64 13.30 -13.27
CA LYS A 136 0.55 14.26 -13.49
C LYS A 136 1.09 15.66 -13.78
N LYS A 137 2.04 16.16 -12.99
CA LYS A 137 2.69 17.46 -13.19
C LYS A 137 3.36 17.56 -14.57
N ARG A 138 4.16 16.56 -14.96
CA ARG A 138 4.82 16.53 -16.28
C ARG A 138 3.82 16.50 -17.45
N ALA A 139 2.70 15.79 -17.29
CA ALA A 139 1.65 15.74 -18.30
C ALA A 139 0.96 17.10 -18.50
N VAL A 140 0.69 17.82 -17.40
CA VAL A 140 0.14 19.18 -17.44
C VAL A 140 1.11 20.15 -18.11
N GLU A 141 2.40 20.09 -17.77
CA GLU A 141 3.45 20.94 -18.38
C GLU A 141 3.66 20.62 -19.87
N GLY A 142 3.48 19.37 -20.29
CA GLY A 142 3.62 18.90 -21.66
C GLY A 142 2.45 19.22 -22.60
N GLY A 143 1.40 19.90 -22.11
CA GLY A 143 0.26 20.32 -22.94
C GLY A 143 -0.73 19.21 -23.31
N ASN A 144 -0.62 18.02 -22.70
CA ASN A 144 -1.57 16.93 -22.92
C ASN A 144 -2.81 17.16 -22.05
N LYS A 145 -3.96 17.41 -22.70
CA LYS A 145 -5.14 18.07 -22.06
C LYS A 145 -6.17 17.15 -21.42
N THR A 146 -5.96 15.84 -21.31
CA THR A 146 -6.86 14.96 -20.56
C THR A 146 -6.17 14.52 -19.26
N ILE A 147 -6.26 15.39 -18.25
CA ILE A 147 -5.80 15.12 -16.87
C ILE A 147 -6.64 13.99 -16.22
N GLU A 148 -7.83 13.74 -16.76
CA GLU A 148 -8.83 12.79 -16.25
C GLU A 148 -8.41 11.31 -16.35
N ASP A 149 -7.44 10.96 -17.21
CA ASP A 149 -7.02 9.56 -17.41
C ASP A 149 -5.83 9.14 -16.55
N PHE A 150 -5.24 10.06 -15.77
CA PHE A 150 -4.13 9.71 -14.88
C PHE A 150 -4.68 9.09 -13.60
N HIS A 151 -4.90 7.79 -13.65
CA HIS A 151 -5.11 6.96 -12.47
C HIS A 151 -3.79 6.33 -12.01
N PRO A 152 -3.62 6.10 -10.70
CA PRO A 152 -2.52 5.29 -10.21
C PRO A 152 -2.62 3.89 -10.83
N LYS A 153 -1.49 3.28 -11.15
CA LYS A 153 -1.49 1.94 -11.78
C LYS A 153 -1.90 0.91 -10.73
N GLU A 154 -2.90 0.10 -11.04
CA GLU A 154 -3.48 -0.90 -10.13
C GLU A 154 -2.42 -1.80 -9.49
N PHE A 155 -1.48 -2.34 -10.28
CA PHE A 155 -0.41 -3.19 -9.72
C PHE A 155 0.51 -2.46 -8.72
N GLU A 156 0.74 -1.14 -8.88
CA GLU A 156 1.56 -0.36 -7.92
C GLU A 156 0.82 -0.22 -6.58
N ILE A 157 -0.52 -0.24 -6.60
CA ILE A 157 -1.37 -0.15 -5.42
C ILE A 157 -1.44 -1.51 -4.72
N VAL A 158 -1.74 -2.59 -5.46
CA VAL A 158 -1.84 -3.95 -4.92
C VAL A 158 -0.53 -4.36 -4.24
N ASP A 159 0.61 -4.17 -4.91
CA ASP A 159 1.93 -4.49 -4.36
C ASP A 159 2.22 -3.70 -3.07
N ALA A 160 1.70 -2.47 -2.95
CA ALA A 160 1.90 -1.65 -1.76
C ALA A 160 0.99 -2.04 -0.60
N LEU A 161 -0.22 -2.56 -0.86
CA LEU A 161 -1.19 -2.90 0.17
C LEU A 161 -1.11 -4.36 0.65
N GLU A 162 -0.39 -5.23 -0.06
CA GLU A 162 -0.27 -6.67 0.25
C GLU A 162 0.11 -6.94 1.72
N GLN A 163 0.98 -6.12 2.32
CA GLN A 163 1.46 -6.29 3.71
C GLN A 163 0.70 -5.43 4.74
N LEU A 164 -0.26 -4.61 4.31
CA LEU A 164 -0.91 -3.61 5.16
C LEU A 164 -1.48 -4.20 6.45
N CYS A 165 -2.29 -5.27 6.34
CA CYS A 165 -2.96 -5.84 7.52
C CYS A 165 -1.99 -6.52 8.48
N GLN A 166 -0.96 -7.17 7.94
CA GLN A 166 0.10 -7.76 8.76
C GLN A 166 0.88 -6.68 9.50
N ASP A 167 1.32 -5.63 8.81
CA ASP A 167 2.09 -4.54 9.42
C ASP A 167 1.29 -3.78 10.47
N VAL A 168 0.01 -3.50 10.22
CA VAL A 168 -0.85 -2.84 11.21
C VAL A 168 -0.94 -3.67 12.49
N SER A 169 -1.09 -4.99 12.37
CA SER A 169 -1.20 -5.89 13.53
C SER A 169 0.07 -5.98 14.39
N LEU A 170 1.23 -5.79 13.77
CA LEU A 170 2.54 -5.87 14.44
C LEU A 170 2.99 -4.53 15.00
N LEU A 171 2.64 -3.45 14.31
CA LEU A 171 3.21 -2.12 14.57
C LEU A 171 2.33 -1.24 15.44
N TYR A 172 1.03 -1.53 15.59
CA TYR A 172 0.12 -0.68 16.37
C TYR A 172 -0.23 -1.31 17.72
N GLY A 173 -0.28 -0.49 18.75
CA GLY A 173 -0.77 -0.83 20.09
C GLY A 173 -1.63 0.30 20.64
N LEU A 174 -2.32 0.06 21.75
CA LEU A 174 -3.14 1.11 22.37
C LEU A 174 -2.27 2.12 23.10
N GLU A 175 -2.55 3.40 22.88
CA GLU A 175 -1.96 4.51 23.61
C GLU A 175 -2.34 4.45 25.09
N MET A 176 -1.38 4.77 25.95
CA MET A 176 -1.59 4.89 27.39
C MET A 176 -1.90 6.36 27.72
N ASN A 177 -3.11 6.64 28.22
CA ASN A 177 -3.47 7.98 28.70
C ASN A 177 -2.71 8.36 29.98
N ASP A 178 -2.49 7.36 30.85
CA ASP A 178 -1.71 7.47 32.07
C ASP A 178 -0.92 6.15 32.27
N ALA A 179 -0.09 6.06 33.30
CA ALA A 179 0.74 4.89 33.60
C ALA A 179 -0.06 3.58 33.75
N ARG A 180 -1.37 3.66 34.00
CA ARG A 180 -2.24 2.51 34.26
C ARG A 180 -3.39 2.33 33.29
N VAL A 181 -3.81 3.35 32.54
CA VAL A 181 -5.06 3.28 31.75
C VAL A 181 -4.75 3.38 30.26
N ALA A 182 -5.13 2.34 29.52
CA ALA A 182 -5.10 2.34 28.06
C ALA A 182 -6.31 3.09 27.49
N SER A 183 -6.05 3.93 26.50
CA SER A 183 -7.05 4.63 25.71
C SER A 183 -7.67 3.68 24.68
N VAL A 184 -8.62 4.18 23.90
CA VAL A 184 -9.14 3.49 22.70
C VAL A 184 -8.34 3.81 21.43
N PHE A 185 -7.24 4.54 21.51
CA PHE A 185 -6.45 5.02 20.36
C PHE A 185 -5.32 4.05 20.03
N PHE A 186 -5.32 3.50 18.81
CA PHE A 186 -4.20 2.72 18.30
C PHE A 186 -3.13 3.65 17.75
N THR A 187 -1.86 3.40 18.11
CA THR A 187 -0.72 4.20 17.66
C THR A 187 0.51 3.33 17.40
N LYS A 188 1.28 3.73 16.38
CA LYS A 188 2.62 3.20 16.10
C LYS A 188 3.76 4.13 16.53
N SER A 189 3.43 5.28 17.13
CA SER A 189 4.43 6.29 17.50
C SER A 189 5.37 5.80 18.60
N LYS A 190 6.68 5.89 18.36
CA LYS A 190 7.71 5.59 19.38
C LYS A 190 7.75 6.63 20.52
N MET A 191 7.10 7.78 20.34
CA MET A 191 7.07 8.85 21.35
C MET A 191 5.94 8.67 22.38
N ILE A 192 4.93 7.85 22.04
CA ILE A 192 3.75 7.63 22.88
C ILE A 192 3.90 6.28 23.57
N ARG A 193 3.67 6.24 24.88
CA ARG A 193 3.65 4.97 25.61
C ARG A 193 2.46 4.15 25.14
N ARG A 194 2.69 2.89 24.82
CA ARG A 194 1.67 1.98 24.29
C ARG A 194 1.69 0.62 24.96
N VAL A 195 0.56 -0.07 24.90
CA VAL A 195 0.40 -1.46 25.36
C VAL A 195 -0.09 -2.34 24.22
N LEU A 196 0.38 -3.60 24.22
CA LEU A 196 -0.07 -4.65 23.33
C LEU A 196 -0.88 -5.67 24.14
N GLY A 197 -2.12 -5.89 23.75
CA GLY A 197 -2.98 -6.94 24.28
C GLY A 197 -3.01 -8.14 23.35
N THR A 198 -3.27 -9.32 23.89
CA THR A 198 -3.30 -10.59 23.14
C THR A 198 -4.36 -10.63 22.05
N TRP A 199 -5.48 -9.92 22.25
CA TRP A 199 -6.57 -9.83 21.28
C TRP A 199 -6.30 -8.83 20.14
N MET A 200 -5.36 -7.88 20.33
CA MET A 200 -5.18 -6.75 19.41
C MET A 200 -4.73 -7.16 18.01
N PRO A 201 -3.75 -8.08 17.82
CA PRO A 201 -3.33 -8.47 16.48
C PRO A 201 -4.48 -9.06 15.66
N SER A 202 -5.25 -9.99 16.24
CA SER A 202 -6.41 -10.60 15.58
C SER A 202 -7.50 -9.58 15.27
N PHE A 203 -7.78 -8.66 16.19
CA PHE A 203 -8.76 -7.60 15.99
C PHE A 203 -8.35 -6.63 14.87
N LEU A 204 -7.08 -6.24 14.83
CA LEU A 204 -6.54 -5.35 13.80
C LEU A 204 -6.50 -6.00 12.41
N ILE A 205 -6.07 -7.27 12.32
CA ILE A 205 -6.08 -8.03 11.06
C ILE A 205 -7.50 -8.15 10.54
N SER A 206 -8.42 -8.65 11.36
CA SER A 206 -9.82 -8.83 10.97
C SER A 206 -10.46 -7.51 10.53
N THR A 207 -10.20 -6.40 11.25
CA THR A 207 -10.73 -5.09 10.87
C THR A 207 -10.12 -4.57 9.57
N CYS A 208 -8.83 -4.84 9.33
CA CYS A 208 -8.16 -4.46 8.09
C CYS A 208 -8.70 -5.23 6.89
N GLU A 209 -8.84 -6.55 7.01
CA GLU A 209 -9.40 -7.40 5.96
C GLU A 209 -10.84 -6.99 5.63
N GLU A 210 -11.69 -6.75 6.64
CA GLU A 210 -13.05 -6.26 6.44
C GLU A 210 -13.08 -4.90 5.73
N LEU A 211 -12.18 -3.97 6.09
CA LEU A 211 -12.12 -2.65 5.46
C LEU A 211 -11.69 -2.77 3.99
N LEU A 212 -10.69 -3.60 3.68
CA LEU A 212 -10.22 -3.78 2.31
C LEU A 212 -11.27 -4.51 1.46
N ASP A 213 -11.91 -5.56 1.98
CA ASP A 213 -12.97 -6.28 1.25
C ASP A 213 -14.16 -5.37 0.89
N GLU A 214 -14.52 -4.44 1.78
CA GLU A 214 -15.70 -3.58 1.60
C GLU A 214 -15.40 -2.20 1.00
N GLN A 215 -14.20 -1.64 1.17
CA GLN A 215 -13.89 -0.22 0.92
C GLN A 215 -12.49 0.02 0.31
N GLU A 216 -11.81 -0.97 -0.27
CA GLU A 216 -10.45 -0.77 -0.85
C GLU A 216 -10.44 0.32 -1.93
N GLU A 217 -11.38 0.29 -2.88
CA GLU A 217 -11.44 1.28 -3.96
C GLU A 217 -11.68 2.70 -3.43
N GLU A 218 -12.62 2.86 -2.48
CA GLU A 218 -12.90 4.12 -1.82
C GLU A 218 -11.70 4.63 -1.02
N LEU A 219 -11.01 3.74 -0.28
CA LEU A 219 -9.82 4.07 0.50
C LEU A 219 -8.72 4.61 -0.41
N VAL A 220 -8.40 3.90 -1.49
CA VAL A 220 -7.38 4.32 -2.45
C VAL A 220 -7.76 5.67 -3.07
N SER A 221 -8.98 5.80 -3.57
CA SER A 221 -9.49 7.04 -4.15
C SER A 221 -9.40 8.23 -3.17
N ALA A 222 -9.79 8.01 -1.91
CA ALA A 222 -9.71 8.98 -0.83
C ALA A 222 -8.27 9.42 -0.54
N ILE A 223 -7.31 8.49 -0.51
CA ILE A 223 -5.89 8.77 -0.28
C ILE A 223 -5.33 9.65 -1.39
N PHE A 224 -5.55 9.29 -2.67
CA PHE A 224 -5.05 10.08 -3.79
C PHE A 224 -5.72 11.45 -3.88
N THR A 225 -7.03 11.52 -3.64
CA THR A 225 -7.76 12.81 -3.56
C THR A 225 -7.17 13.71 -2.49
N ALA A 226 -6.97 13.18 -1.27
CA ALA A 226 -6.39 13.95 -0.17
C ALA A 226 -4.95 14.43 -0.44
N ALA A 227 -4.16 13.62 -1.16
CA ALA A 227 -2.80 13.99 -1.56
C ALA A 227 -2.79 15.08 -2.64
N GLU A 228 -3.71 15.03 -3.60
CA GLU A 228 -3.82 16.01 -4.68
C GLU A 228 -4.34 17.37 -4.22
N GLU A 229 -5.24 17.40 -3.23
CA GLU A 229 -5.82 18.62 -2.70
C GLU A 229 -4.79 19.57 -2.04
N ASN A 230 -3.52 19.18 -1.86
CA ASN A 230 -2.47 19.93 -1.13
C ASN A 230 -3.05 20.54 0.16
N ALA A 231 -3.87 19.75 0.85
CA ALA A 231 -4.82 20.28 1.81
C ALA A 231 -4.09 20.96 2.98
N LYS A 232 -4.66 22.08 3.45
CA LYS A 232 -4.25 22.72 4.71
C LYS A 232 -4.37 21.78 5.92
N GLN A 233 -5.13 20.69 5.79
CA GLN A 233 -5.29 19.62 6.78
C GLN A 233 -4.36 18.45 6.46
N HIS A 234 -3.91 17.75 7.51
CA HIS A 234 -3.10 16.55 7.37
C HIS A 234 -3.85 15.49 6.55
N PRO A 235 -3.26 14.92 5.47
CA PRO A 235 -3.94 13.97 4.58
C PRO A 235 -4.63 12.82 5.32
N THR A 236 -4.02 12.31 6.39
CA THR A 236 -4.60 11.27 7.26
C THR A 236 -5.96 11.66 7.83
N ILE A 237 -6.13 12.87 8.35
CA ILE A 237 -7.40 13.31 8.94
C ILE A 237 -8.48 13.37 7.86
N ARG A 238 -8.12 13.89 6.68
CA ARG A 238 -9.02 14.00 5.55
C ARG A 238 -9.49 12.62 5.06
N VAL A 239 -8.58 11.65 4.95
CA VAL A 239 -8.93 10.28 4.57
C VAL A 239 -9.79 9.60 5.65
N ARG A 240 -9.46 9.77 6.93
CA ARG A 240 -10.27 9.25 8.05
C ARG A 240 -11.71 9.77 8.02
N GLN A 241 -11.90 11.06 7.73
CA GLN A 241 -13.22 11.64 7.52
C GLN A 241 -13.97 10.97 6.36
N MET A 242 -13.29 10.72 5.23
CA MET A 242 -13.92 10.13 4.05
C MET A 242 -14.26 8.65 4.22
N ILE A 243 -13.45 7.91 4.98
CA ILE A 243 -13.55 6.45 5.11
C ILE A 243 -14.17 6.05 6.45
N CYS A 244 -13.52 6.32 7.57
CA CYS A 244 -13.92 5.78 8.87
C CYS A 244 -15.27 6.28 9.38
N THR A 245 -15.70 7.49 8.97
CA THR A 245 -17.03 8.02 9.34
C THR A 245 -18.17 7.49 8.46
N LYS A 246 -17.84 6.92 7.29
CA LYS A 246 -18.83 6.39 6.33
C LYS A 246 -18.92 4.88 6.35
N TRP A 247 -17.83 4.21 6.72
CA TRP A 247 -17.81 2.75 6.80
C TRP A 247 -18.75 2.25 7.90
N GLN A 248 -19.75 1.46 7.51
CA GLN A 248 -20.85 1.05 8.38
C GLN A 248 -20.38 0.32 9.65
N ARG A 249 -19.27 -0.43 9.57
CA ARG A 249 -18.73 -1.20 10.70
C ARG A 249 -17.98 -0.36 11.74
N SER A 250 -17.60 0.88 11.42
CA SER A 250 -16.85 1.75 12.34
C SER A 250 -17.53 3.07 12.66
N SER A 251 -18.40 3.58 11.77
CA SER A 251 -18.93 4.94 11.82
C SER A 251 -19.63 5.29 13.14
N GLY A 252 -20.35 4.33 13.74
CA GLY A 252 -21.03 4.52 15.02
C GLY A 252 -20.10 4.75 16.23
N GLY A 253 -18.80 4.48 16.08
CA GLY A 253 -17.79 4.74 17.11
C GLY A 253 -16.86 5.92 16.80
N CYS A 254 -17.11 6.65 15.71
CA CYS A 254 -16.29 7.75 15.25
C CYS A 254 -16.95 9.12 15.48
N ASP A 255 -16.13 10.13 15.81
CA ASP A 255 -16.52 11.53 15.71
C ASP A 255 -16.55 11.99 14.24
N LYS A 256 -16.92 13.26 14.00
CA LYS A 256 -16.96 13.87 12.66
C LYS A 256 -15.61 13.90 11.93
N ASN A 257 -14.50 13.68 12.62
CA ASN A 257 -13.15 13.65 12.08
C ASN A 257 -12.63 12.22 11.83
N GLY A 258 -13.42 11.19 12.16
CA GLY A 258 -12.99 9.80 12.12
C GLY A 258 -12.04 9.45 13.27
N MET A 259 -12.16 10.12 14.42
CA MET A 259 -11.46 9.80 15.66
C MET A 259 -12.39 8.99 16.57
N PRO A 260 -11.87 7.99 17.31
CA PRO A 260 -12.70 7.18 18.19
C PRO A 260 -13.27 8.01 19.35
N ILE A 261 -14.53 7.75 19.69
CA ILE A 261 -15.22 8.36 20.84
C ILE A 261 -15.00 7.45 22.05
N ASP A 262 -14.29 7.90 23.08
CA ASP A 262 -14.11 7.11 24.31
C ASP A 262 -15.26 7.39 25.29
N PRO A 263 -16.21 6.44 25.47
CA PRO A 263 -17.37 6.67 26.33
C PRO A 263 -16.98 6.78 27.81
N ARG A 264 -15.76 6.40 28.20
CA ARG A 264 -15.29 6.45 29.58
C ARG A 264 -14.89 7.86 30.03
N VAL A 265 -14.80 8.81 29.11
CA VAL A 265 -14.35 10.19 29.38
C VAL A 265 -15.51 11.14 29.67
N GLU A 266 -16.74 10.81 29.27
CA GLU A 266 -17.92 11.68 29.47
C GLU A 266 -18.32 11.86 30.95
N ASP A 267 -17.82 11.03 31.87
CA ASP A 267 -18.10 11.10 33.31
C ASP A 267 -17.06 11.90 34.13
N SER A 268 -16.14 12.65 33.50
CA SER A 268 -15.22 13.53 34.24
C SER A 268 -15.92 14.85 34.59
N PRO A 269 -16.25 15.14 35.86
CA PRO A 269 -17.04 16.30 36.26
C PRO A 269 -16.26 17.63 36.26
N ASP A 270 -15.07 17.67 35.66
CA ASP A 270 -14.23 18.86 35.57
C ASP A 270 -14.15 19.37 34.12
N LEU A 271 -15.24 19.99 33.66
CA LEU A 271 -15.28 20.98 32.58
C LEU A 271 -16.21 22.14 32.96
#